data_AF-A0A820SEQ5-F1
#
_entry.id   AF-A0A820SEQ5-F1
#
_cell.length_a   1.000
_cell.length_b   1.000
_cell.length_c   1.000
_cell.angle_alpha   90.00
_cell.angle_beta   90.00
_cell.angle_gamma   90.00
#
_symmetry.space_group_name_H-M   'P 1'
#
loop_
_entity.id
_entity.type
_entity.pdbx_description
1 polymer ?
#
loop_
_entity_poly.entity_id
_entity_poly.type
_entity_poly.pdbx_seq_one_letter_code
_entity_poly.pdbx_strand_id
1 'polypeptide(L)'
;MEKTQDLLSYLMPLINCINSECAGYMQRGGVGDVIFALPWFITWYSHVLGDLDIILRLYDLFIVSHFLMPIYVAAEIINFHADQILSIDCDMPSLFQYLIRLPSELDSNNWEEIINRSMHLFRNHHPNTLDVLKDEWIKKRESIENSPMETSIRRRYGNGSFENDNNEEKSSDINGRNEQQGALPRIVLWGVTLTISGLAIYIWNHTQRTDPTTFISLGDFLAQLYGK
;
A
#
# COMPACT_ATOMS: atom_id res chain seq x y z
N MET A 1 -4.28 -14.83 -3.45
CA MET A 1 -3.75 -13.46 -3.57
C MET A 1 -2.35 -13.45 -4.20
N GLU A 2 -1.52 -14.43 -3.89
CA GLU A 2 -0.18 -14.68 -4.45
C GLU A 2 -0.11 -14.52 -5.99
N LYS A 3 -1.03 -15.15 -6.73
CA LYS A 3 -1.09 -15.07 -8.20
C LYS A 3 -1.15 -13.63 -8.75
N THR A 4 -1.89 -12.72 -8.12
CA THR A 4 -2.01 -11.33 -8.62
C THR A 4 -0.74 -10.52 -8.32
N GLN A 5 -0.12 -10.78 -7.16
CA GLN A 5 1.17 -10.17 -6.80
C GLN A 5 2.27 -10.64 -7.75
N ASP A 6 2.25 -11.92 -8.16
CA ASP A 6 3.16 -12.44 -9.17
C ASP A 6 3.01 -11.72 -10.51
N LEU A 7 1.79 -11.41 -10.94
CA LEU A 7 1.58 -10.64 -12.18
C LEU A 7 2.14 -9.22 -12.05
N LEU A 8 1.88 -8.55 -10.93
CA LEU A 8 2.38 -7.20 -10.67
C LEU A 8 3.91 -7.14 -10.61
N SER A 9 4.58 -8.24 -10.24
CA SER A 9 6.04 -8.31 -10.18
C SER A 9 6.74 -8.05 -11.54
N TYR A 10 6.01 -8.12 -12.67
CA TYR A 10 6.54 -7.77 -13.99
C TYR A 10 6.69 -6.25 -14.22
N LEU A 11 6.07 -5.40 -13.39
CA LEU A 11 6.07 -3.96 -13.59
C LEU A 11 7.47 -3.34 -13.49
N MET A 12 8.20 -3.61 -12.41
CA MET A 12 9.54 -3.04 -12.21
C MET A 12 10.56 -3.48 -13.28
N PRO A 13 10.61 -4.76 -13.70
CA PRO A 13 11.40 -5.19 -14.85
C PRO A 13 11.06 -4.42 -16.13
N LEU A 14 9.77 -4.20 -16.42
CA LEU A 14 9.33 -3.44 -17.59
C LEU A 14 9.77 -1.98 -17.52
N ILE A 15 9.58 -1.31 -16.37
CA ILE A 15 10.05 0.06 -16.17
C ILE A 15 11.58 0.13 -16.36
N ASN A 16 12.32 -0.86 -15.85
CA ASN A 16 13.78 -0.89 -16.01
C ASN A 16 14.22 -1.02 -17.48
N CYS A 17 13.42 -1.68 -18.33
CA CYS A 17 13.70 -1.76 -19.77
C CYS A 17 13.50 -0.41 -20.47
N ILE A 18 12.52 0.38 -20.03
CA ILE A 18 12.18 1.68 -20.62
C ILE A 18 13.11 2.77 -20.08
N ASN A 19 13.21 2.84 -18.75
CA ASN A 19 13.97 3.83 -18.01
C ASN A 19 14.59 3.19 -16.76
N SER A 20 15.83 2.72 -16.91
CA SER A 20 16.59 2.07 -15.84
C SER A 20 16.91 2.99 -14.65
N GLU A 21 16.99 4.30 -14.88
CA GLU A 21 17.24 5.30 -13.85
C GLU A 21 16.01 5.45 -12.94
N CYS A 22 14.82 5.64 -13.54
CA CYS A 22 13.56 5.69 -12.81
C CYS A 22 13.31 4.41 -12.01
N ALA A 23 13.54 3.24 -12.61
CA ALA A 23 13.40 1.96 -11.91
C ALA A 23 14.36 1.85 -10.70
N GLY A 24 15.62 2.26 -10.89
CA GLY A 24 16.61 2.29 -9.81
C GLY A 24 16.24 3.28 -8.70
N TYR A 25 15.69 4.44 -9.06
CA TYR A 25 15.24 5.45 -8.12
C TYR A 25 14.07 4.95 -7.26
N MET A 26 13.03 4.39 -7.89
CA MET A 26 11.87 3.81 -7.21
C MET A 26 12.28 2.64 -6.29
N GLN A 27 13.23 1.82 -6.73
CA GLN A 27 13.77 0.72 -5.93
C GLN A 27 14.49 1.23 -4.68
N ARG A 28 15.35 2.25 -4.83
CA ARG A 28 16.07 2.89 -3.71
C ARG A 28 15.13 3.62 -2.74
N GLY A 29 14.08 4.22 -3.28
CA GLY A 29 13.01 4.84 -2.50
C GLY A 29 12.13 3.84 -1.74
N GLY A 30 12.35 2.52 -1.93
CA GLY A 30 11.63 1.46 -1.22
C GLY A 30 10.25 1.14 -1.78
N VAL A 31 9.83 1.77 -2.88
CA VAL A 31 8.54 1.50 -3.57
C VAL A 31 8.65 0.44 -4.65
N GLY A 32 9.77 -0.29 -4.69
CA GLY A 32 9.99 -1.40 -5.62
C GLY A 32 9.01 -2.56 -5.42
N ASP A 33 8.35 -2.63 -4.27
CA ASP A 33 7.28 -3.59 -4.03
C ASP A 33 5.97 -3.02 -4.62
N VAL A 34 5.43 -3.72 -5.62
CA VAL A 34 4.41 -3.24 -6.57
C VAL A 34 2.99 -3.17 -5.97
N ILE A 35 2.89 -2.84 -4.69
CA ILE A 35 1.60 -2.78 -3.96
C ILE A 35 0.75 -1.61 -4.46
N PHE A 36 1.37 -0.50 -4.88
CA PHE A 36 0.65 0.71 -5.31
C PHE A 36 -0.17 0.53 -6.60
N ALA A 37 0.29 -0.33 -7.51
CA ALA A 37 -0.36 -0.55 -8.81
C ALA A 37 -1.46 -1.63 -8.76
N LEU A 38 -1.62 -2.34 -7.63
CA LEU A 38 -2.68 -3.33 -7.45
C LEU A 38 -4.08 -2.79 -7.75
N PRO A 39 -4.54 -1.65 -7.18
CA PRO A 39 -5.85 -1.09 -7.48
C PRO A 39 -6.03 -0.79 -8.97
N TRP A 40 -4.98 -0.36 -9.67
CA TRP A 40 -5.03 -0.09 -11.11
C TRP A 40 -5.30 -1.36 -11.90
N PHE A 41 -4.57 -2.43 -11.56
CA PHE A 41 -4.65 -3.69 -12.25
C PHE A 41 -6.00 -4.40 -12.04
N ILE A 42 -6.52 -4.45 -10.81
CA ILE A 42 -7.76 -5.20 -10.53
C ILE A 42 -9.03 -4.47 -11.00
N THR A 43 -8.98 -3.14 -11.11
CA THR A 43 -10.12 -2.32 -11.56
C THR A 43 -9.97 -1.82 -12.99
N TRP A 44 -8.90 -2.20 -13.69
CA TRP A 44 -8.56 -1.65 -15.01
C TRP A 44 -8.65 -0.12 -15.04
N TYR A 45 -8.07 0.53 -14.03
CA TYR A 45 -8.03 1.99 -13.84
C TYR A 45 -9.38 2.69 -13.60
N SER A 46 -10.51 1.99 -13.70
CA SER A 46 -11.86 2.60 -13.60
C SER A 46 -12.13 3.29 -12.27
N HIS A 47 -11.49 2.86 -11.18
CA HIS A 47 -11.62 3.51 -9.87
C HIS A 47 -10.80 4.80 -9.74
N VAL A 48 -9.73 4.94 -10.54
CA VAL A 48 -8.77 6.05 -10.42
C VAL A 48 -9.03 7.13 -11.47
N LEU A 49 -9.59 6.77 -12.62
CA LEU A 49 -9.95 7.70 -13.67
C LEU A 49 -11.37 8.25 -13.46
N GLY A 50 -11.52 9.56 -13.67
CA GLY A 50 -12.84 10.23 -13.61
C GLY A 50 -13.54 10.33 -14.97
N ASP A 51 -12.81 10.15 -16.07
CA ASP A 51 -13.29 10.32 -17.43
C ASP A 51 -13.73 8.97 -18.02
N LEU A 52 -15.03 8.84 -18.30
CA LEU A 52 -15.62 7.62 -18.82
C LEU A 52 -15.11 7.28 -20.22
N ASP A 53 -14.84 8.27 -21.08
CA ASP A 53 -14.42 8.02 -22.45
C ASP A 53 -13.03 7.37 -22.48
N ILE A 54 -12.14 7.82 -21.59
CA ILE A 54 -10.80 7.23 -21.40
C ILE A 54 -10.92 5.81 -20.83
N ILE A 55 -11.79 5.61 -19.84
CA ILE A 55 -12.01 4.27 -19.26
C ILE A 55 -12.47 3.30 -20.36
N LEU A 56 -13.47 3.67 -21.16
CA LEU A 56 -13.96 2.83 -22.25
C LEU A 56 -12.87 2.56 -23.28
N ARG A 57 -12.06 3.57 -23.63
CA ARG A 57 -10.94 3.42 -24.55
C ARG A 57 -9.87 2.44 -24.05
N LEU A 58 -9.56 2.46 -22.76
CA LEU A 58 -8.66 1.49 -22.13
C LEU A 58 -9.28 0.09 -22.08
N TYR A 59 -10.59 -0.02 -21.83
CA TYR A 59 -11.29 -1.30 -21.84
C TYR A 59 -11.29 -1.94 -23.23
N ASP A 60 -11.51 -1.16 -24.29
CA ASP A 60 -11.39 -1.63 -25.68
C ASP A 60 -10.00 -2.23 -25.95
N LEU A 61 -8.94 -1.55 -25.48
CA LEU A 61 -7.58 -2.05 -25.58
C LEU A 61 -7.40 -3.35 -24.80
N PHE A 62 -7.84 -3.41 -23.54
CA PHE A 62 -7.61 -4.56 -22.66
C PHE A 62 -8.38 -5.80 -23.08
N ILE A 63 -9.60 -5.65 -23.61
CA ILE A 63 -10.43 -6.75 -24.07
C ILE A 63 -9.86 -7.39 -25.34
N VAL A 64 -9.30 -6.59 -26.24
CA VAL A 64 -8.73 -7.08 -27.52
C VAL A 64 -7.30 -7.60 -27.34
N SER A 65 -6.60 -7.18 -26.30
CA SER A 65 -5.19 -7.49 -26.06
C SER A 65 -4.97 -8.64 -25.08
N HIS A 66 -3.70 -8.89 -24.75
CA HIS A 66 -3.32 -9.84 -23.71
C HIS A 66 -3.71 -9.34 -22.31
N PHE A 67 -4.04 -10.24 -21.38
CA PHE A 67 -4.46 -9.88 -20.01
C PHE A 67 -3.42 -9.07 -19.20
N LEU A 68 -2.15 -9.10 -19.63
CA LEU A 68 -1.06 -8.31 -19.02
C LEU A 68 -1.00 -6.87 -19.54
N MET A 69 -1.75 -6.51 -20.59
CA MET A 69 -1.73 -5.18 -21.19
C MET A 69 -1.90 -4.03 -20.17
N PRO A 70 -2.76 -4.15 -19.12
CA PRO A 70 -2.83 -3.13 -18.08
C PRO A 70 -1.51 -2.85 -17.36
N ILE A 71 -0.60 -3.83 -17.26
CA ILE A 71 0.73 -3.66 -16.65
C ILE A 71 1.66 -2.87 -17.57
N TYR A 72 1.58 -3.08 -18.89
CA TYR A 72 2.33 -2.29 -19.86
C TYR A 72 1.87 -0.83 -19.83
N VAL A 73 0.55 -0.59 -19.70
CA VAL A 73 0.02 0.76 -19.49
C VAL A 73 0.54 1.38 -18.20
N ALA A 74 0.61 0.62 -17.09
CA ALA A 74 1.17 1.12 -15.84
C ALA A 74 2.64 1.55 -16.00
N ALA A 75 3.44 0.75 -16.71
CA ALA A 75 4.86 1.05 -16.95
C ALA A 75 5.03 2.35 -17.74
N GLU A 76 4.20 2.58 -18.77
CA GLU A 76 4.25 3.81 -19.56
C GLU A 76 3.70 5.03 -18.83
N ILE A 77 2.67 4.89 -17.98
CA ILE A 77 2.20 5.98 -17.11
C ILE A 77 3.36 6.47 -16.21
N ILE A 78 4.08 5.53 -15.60
CA ILE A 78 5.23 5.83 -14.73
C ILE A 78 6.36 6.47 -15.54
N ASN A 79 6.67 5.91 -16.71
CA ASN A 79 7.70 6.45 -17.60
C ASN A 79 7.37 7.87 -18.08
N PHE A 80 6.10 8.16 -18.37
CA PHE A 80 5.65 9.49 -18.77
C PHE A 80 5.89 10.55 -17.67
N HIS A 81 5.85 10.14 -16.40
CA HIS A 81 6.09 11.00 -15.23
C HIS A 81 7.50 10.82 -14.65
N ALA A 82 8.42 10.17 -15.35
CA ALA A 82 9.73 9.81 -14.82
C ALA A 82 10.51 11.04 -14.30
N ASP A 83 10.50 12.15 -15.04
CA ASP A 83 11.19 13.38 -14.64
C ASP A 83 10.67 13.93 -13.30
N GLN A 84 9.35 13.85 -13.08
CA GLN A 84 8.72 14.28 -11.84
C GLN A 84 9.05 13.31 -10.70
N ILE A 85 9.00 12.00 -10.95
CA ILE A 85 9.38 10.96 -9.98
C ILE A 85 10.82 11.16 -9.51
N LEU A 86 11.74 11.46 -10.43
CA LEU A 86 13.16 11.70 -10.12
C LEU A 86 13.39 13.01 -9.33
N SER A 87 12.43 13.94 -9.36
CA SER A 87 12.49 15.21 -8.62
C SER A 87 11.94 15.12 -7.18
N ILE A 88 11.16 14.09 -6.87
CA ILE A 88 10.57 13.86 -5.55
C ILE A 88 11.62 13.29 -4.61
N ASP A 89 11.50 13.56 -3.31
CA ASP A 89 12.37 12.99 -2.29
C ASP A 89 12.41 11.45 -2.37
N CYS A 90 13.61 10.89 -2.25
CA CYS A 90 13.88 9.45 -2.42
C CYS A 90 13.49 8.65 -1.16
N ASP A 91 12.26 8.81 -0.69
CA ASP A 91 11.68 8.11 0.46
C ASP A 91 10.36 7.42 0.11
N MET A 92 10.05 6.34 0.84
CA MET A 92 8.89 5.49 0.59
C MET A 92 7.57 6.26 0.63
N PRO A 93 7.26 7.01 1.71
CA PRO A 93 6.01 7.78 1.80
C PRO A 93 5.80 8.77 0.65
N SER A 94 6.79 9.61 0.34
CA SER A 94 6.68 10.64 -0.69
C SER A 94 6.41 10.06 -2.07
N LEU A 95 7.22 9.07 -2.47
CA LEU A 95 7.06 8.40 -3.76
C LEU A 95 5.75 7.61 -3.84
N PHE A 96 5.38 6.86 -2.79
CA PHE A 96 4.15 6.08 -2.78
C PHE A 96 2.90 6.95 -2.91
N GLN A 97 2.86 8.08 -2.18
CA GLN A 97 1.76 9.03 -2.23
C GLN A 97 1.59 9.62 -3.64
N TYR A 98 2.70 9.96 -4.29
CA TYR A 98 2.69 10.47 -5.65
C TYR A 98 2.24 9.41 -6.65
N LEU A 99 2.84 8.22 -6.59
CA LEU A 99 2.58 7.13 -7.53
C LEU A 99 1.10 6.77 -7.58
N ILE A 100 0.40 6.64 -6.45
CA ILE A 100 -1.04 6.27 -6.43
C ILE A 100 -1.92 7.24 -7.22
N ARG A 101 -1.56 8.53 -7.26
CA ARG A 101 -2.35 9.59 -7.89
C ARG A 101 -2.06 9.74 -9.37
N LEU A 102 -0.96 9.16 -9.87
CA LEU A 102 -0.51 9.34 -11.24
C LEU A 102 -1.62 9.22 -12.28
N PRO A 103 -2.44 8.14 -12.35
CA PRO A 103 -3.42 8.01 -13.42
C PRO A 103 -4.46 9.13 -13.41
N SER A 104 -4.77 9.73 -12.26
CA SER A 104 -5.71 10.85 -12.15
C SER A 104 -5.09 12.20 -12.53
N GLU A 105 -3.76 12.33 -12.49
CA GLU A 105 -3.04 13.57 -12.81
C GLU A 105 -2.77 13.74 -14.31
N LEU A 106 -3.01 12.71 -15.12
CA LEU A 106 -2.83 12.78 -16.58
C LEU A 106 -3.89 13.63 -17.24
N ASP A 107 -3.45 14.55 -18.09
CA ASP A 107 -4.33 15.26 -19.01
C ASP A 107 -5.02 14.29 -19.98
N SER A 108 -6.31 14.51 -20.25
CA SER A 108 -7.11 13.65 -21.14
C SER A 108 -6.49 13.45 -22.53
N ASN A 109 -5.72 14.43 -23.03
CA ASN A 109 -5.10 14.38 -24.35
C ASN A 109 -3.87 13.44 -24.45
N ASN A 110 -3.27 13.05 -23.32
CA ASN A 110 -2.03 12.26 -23.32
C ASN A 110 -2.29 10.73 -23.37
N TRP A 111 -3.53 10.30 -23.18
CA TRP A 111 -3.87 8.87 -23.09
C TRP A 111 -3.66 8.09 -24.38
N GLU A 112 -3.96 8.67 -25.55
CA GLU A 112 -3.68 8.00 -26.83
C GLU A 112 -2.17 7.80 -27.05
N GLU A 113 -1.34 8.74 -26.61
CA GLU A 113 0.10 8.58 -26.65
C GLU A 113 0.56 7.42 -25.76
N ILE A 114 0.06 7.36 -24.52
CA ILE A 114 0.38 6.28 -23.58
C ILE A 114 -0.08 4.93 -24.10
N ILE A 115 -1.28 4.83 -24.67
CA ILE A 115 -1.79 3.60 -25.29
C ILE A 115 -0.85 3.16 -26.42
N ASN A 116 -0.44 4.08 -27.30
CA ASN A 116 0.47 3.77 -28.40
C ASN A 116 1.85 3.32 -27.91
N ARG A 117 2.44 4.01 -26.93
CA ARG A 117 3.71 3.63 -26.31
C ARG A 117 3.60 2.26 -25.63
N SER A 118 2.51 2.00 -24.94
CA SER A 118 2.25 0.72 -24.27
C SER A 118 2.16 -0.43 -25.26
N MET A 119 1.48 -0.22 -26.40
CA MET A 119 1.41 -1.21 -27.47
C MET A 119 2.79 -1.46 -28.09
N HIS A 120 3.61 -0.42 -28.25
CA HIS A 120 4.99 -0.56 -28.72
C HIS A 120 5.84 -1.34 -27.72
N LEU A 121 5.73 -1.03 -26.42
CA LEU A 121 6.39 -1.77 -25.35
C LEU A 121 6.01 -3.25 -25.35
N PHE A 122 4.71 -3.55 -25.49
CA PHE A 122 4.20 -4.92 -25.59
C PHE A 122 4.78 -5.69 -26.78
N ARG A 123 4.96 -5.02 -27.93
CA ARG A 123 5.57 -5.63 -29.12
C ARG A 123 7.05 -5.91 -28.93
N ASN A 124 7.77 -5.02 -28.25
CA ASN A 124 9.21 -5.15 -28.01
C ASN A 124 9.53 -6.18 -26.91
N HIS A 125 8.67 -6.26 -25.90
CA HIS A 125 8.79 -7.20 -24.79
C HIS A 125 7.52 -8.04 -24.72
N HIS A 126 7.45 -9.11 -25.52
CA HIS A 126 6.28 -9.99 -25.53
C HIS A 126 6.11 -10.69 -24.15
N PRO A 127 4.89 -11.03 -23.71
CA PRO A 127 4.64 -11.76 -22.45
C PRO A 127 5.56 -12.96 -22.17
N ASN A 128 5.98 -13.67 -23.22
CA ASN A 128 6.85 -14.85 -23.11
C ASN A 128 8.28 -14.52 -22.65
N THR A 129 8.72 -13.26 -22.75
CA THR A 129 10.06 -12.84 -22.31
C THR A 129 10.05 -12.23 -20.92
N LEU A 130 8.87 -12.02 -20.31
CA LEU A 130 8.76 -11.33 -19.03
C LEU A 130 9.39 -12.08 -17.86
N ASP A 131 9.35 -13.41 -17.86
CA ASP A 131 10.01 -14.23 -16.83
C ASP A 131 11.52 -13.99 -16.82
N VAL A 132 12.14 -13.94 -18.00
CA VAL A 132 13.57 -13.66 -18.15
C VAL A 132 13.90 -12.25 -17.62
N LEU A 133 13.11 -11.25 -18.00
CA LEU A 133 13.29 -9.87 -17.52
C LEU A 133 13.12 -9.77 -16.00
N LYS A 134 12.16 -10.51 -15.44
CA LYS A 134 11.94 -10.60 -14.00
C LYS A 134 13.16 -11.17 -13.29
N ASP A 135 13.71 -12.27 -13.79
CA ASP A 135 14.91 -12.90 -13.21
C ASP A 135 16.13 -11.97 -13.29
N GLU A 136 16.32 -11.28 -14.41
CA GLU A 136 17.38 -10.28 -14.58
C GLU A 136 17.24 -9.13 -13.58
N TRP A 137 16.03 -8.64 -13.39
CA TRP A 137 15.74 -7.59 -12.41
C TRP A 137 16.00 -8.03 -10.96
N ILE A 138 15.60 -9.25 -10.59
CA ILE A 138 15.86 -9.82 -9.26
C ILE A 138 17.37 -9.88 -9.00
N LYS A 139 18.15 -10.43 -9.94
CA LYS A 139 19.62 -10.46 -9.83
C LYS A 139 20.23 -9.07 -9.70
N LYS A 140 19.71 -8.10 -10.45
CA LYS A 140 20.16 -6.70 -10.36
C LYS A 140 19.88 -6.12 -8.98
N ARG A 141 18.68 -6.33 -8.41
CA ARG A 141 18.33 -5.89 -7.05
C ARG A 141 19.25 -6.50 -5.99
N GLU A 142 19.46 -7.82 -6.04
CA GLU A 142 20.35 -8.52 -5.12
C GLU A 142 21.78 -8.00 -5.18
N SER A 143 22.28 -7.64 -6.37
CA SER A 143 23.61 -7.07 -6.52
C SER A 143 23.76 -5.68 -5.88
N ILE A 144 22.67 -4.89 -5.88
CA ILE A 144 22.63 -3.56 -5.25
C ILE A 144 22.61 -3.70 -3.73
N GLU A 145 21.76 -4.57 -3.19
CA GLU A 145 21.63 -4.80 -1.74
C GLU A 145 22.90 -5.41 -1.12
N ASN A 146 23.56 -6.32 -1.85
CA ASN A 146 24.80 -6.96 -1.41
C ASN A 146 26.05 -6.07 -1.57
N SER A 147 25.90 -4.83 -2.05
CA SER A 147 27.02 -3.89 -2.16
C SER A 147 27.62 -3.57 -0.78
N PRO A 148 28.96 -3.51 -0.64
CA PRO A 148 29.63 -3.27 0.65
C PRO A 148 29.20 -1.98 1.35
N MET A 149 28.82 -0.97 0.55
CA MET A 149 28.35 0.33 1.02
C MET A 149 27.01 0.21 1.77
N GLU A 150 26.00 -0.47 1.20
CA GLU A 150 24.71 -0.69 1.88
C GLU A 150 24.84 -1.63 3.07
N THR A 151 25.69 -2.66 2.95
CA THR A 151 25.99 -3.56 4.08
C THR A 151 26.61 -2.78 5.26
N SER A 152 27.44 -1.77 4.99
CA SER A 152 28.04 -0.93 6.02
C SER A 152 27.03 0.04 6.67
N ILE A 153 26.06 0.54 5.90
CA ILE A 153 24.93 1.34 6.40
C ILE A 153 24.04 0.47 7.28
N ARG A 154 23.66 -0.74 6.84
CA ARG A 154 22.92 -1.71 7.67
C ARG A 154 23.65 -2.05 8.96
N ARG A 155 24.97 -2.26 8.94
CA ARG A 155 25.74 -2.48 10.18
C ARG A 155 25.74 -1.27 11.11
N ARG A 156 25.79 -0.05 10.56
CA ARG A 156 25.80 1.19 11.35
C ARG A 156 24.44 1.52 11.95
N TYR A 157 23.33 1.26 11.25
CA TYR A 157 21.97 1.58 11.73
C TYR A 157 21.25 0.37 12.38
N GLY A 158 21.63 -0.87 12.06
CA GLY A 158 21.06 -2.10 12.63
C GLY A 158 21.60 -2.47 14.02
N ASN A 159 22.74 -1.90 14.43
CA ASN A 159 23.29 -2.09 15.78
C ASN A 159 22.72 -1.09 16.81
N GLY A 160 21.83 -0.17 16.41
CA GLY A 160 21.08 0.68 17.34
C GLY A 160 19.88 -0.06 17.94
N SER A 161 20.12 -1.25 18.50
CA SER A 161 19.13 -1.86 19.39
C SER A 161 19.12 -1.04 20.68
N PHE A 162 17.93 -0.67 21.13
CA PHE A 162 17.66 -0.21 22.50
C PHE A 162 18.40 -1.13 23.48
N GLU A 163 19.54 -0.65 23.96
CA GLU A 163 20.25 -1.25 25.07
C GLU A 163 19.36 -0.98 26.30
N ASN A 164 18.64 -2.04 26.69
CA ASN A 164 17.76 -2.04 27.84
C ASN A 164 18.66 -2.03 29.07
N ASP A 165 19.07 -0.82 29.48
CA ASP A 165 19.97 -0.59 30.61
C ASP A 165 19.19 -0.76 31.92
N ASN A 166 18.90 -2.02 32.25
CA ASN A 166 18.51 -2.42 33.59
C ASN A 166 19.78 -2.60 34.41
N ASN A 167 20.31 -1.51 34.96
CA ASN A 167 21.14 -1.59 36.14
C ASN A 167 20.77 -0.46 37.12
N GLU A 168 20.51 -0.90 38.35
CA GLU A 168 20.20 -0.10 39.51
C GLU A 168 21.28 0.96 39.75
N GLU A 169 20.87 2.21 39.94
CA GLU A 169 21.65 3.14 40.75
C GLU A 169 20.77 4.03 41.62
N LYS A 170 21.31 4.26 42.81
CA LYS A 170 20.68 4.70 44.05
C LYS A 170 20.92 6.19 44.24
N SER A 171 20.00 6.88 44.93
CA SER A 171 20.09 8.27 45.47
C SER A 171 20.18 9.39 44.41
N SER A 172 19.60 10.59 44.54
CA SER A 172 19.10 11.40 45.66
C SER A 172 18.26 12.56 45.11
N ASP A 173 17.47 13.19 45.99
CA ASP A 173 16.59 14.36 45.82
C ASP A 173 16.97 15.42 44.76
N ILE A 174 15.95 16.01 44.10
CA ILE A 174 15.64 17.46 44.11
C ILE A 174 14.22 17.71 43.54
N ASN A 175 13.38 18.21 44.44
CA ASN A 175 12.25 19.14 44.36
C ASN A 175 11.85 19.79 43.00
N GLY A 176 10.54 19.77 42.66
CA GLY A 176 9.94 20.67 41.66
C GLY A 176 8.53 20.30 41.16
N ARG A 177 7.50 20.89 41.79
CA ARG A 177 6.08 21.10 41.37
C ARG A 177 5.87 21.19 39.84
N ASN A 178 4.75 20.88 39.19
CA ASN A 178 3.32 20.67 39.51
C ASN A 178 2.70 20.11 38.20
N GLU A 179 1.73 19.19 38.25
CA GLU A 179 0.42 19.27 37.57
C GLU A 179 -0.28 17.91 37.52
N GLN A 180 -1.57 17.96 37.86
CA GLN A 180 -2.46 16.83 38.08
C GLN A 180 -2.92 16.24 36.74
N GLN A 181 -2.77 14.93 36.56
CA GLN A 181 -3.68 14.12 35.74
C GLN A 181 -3.60 12.68 36.25
N GLY A 182 -4.67 12.23 36.92
CA GLY A 182 -4.76 10.91 37.52
C GLY A 182 -4.71 9.81 36.45
N ALA A 183 -3.54 9.20 36.30
CA ALA A 183 -3.35 8.00 35.51
C ALA A 183 -3.89 6.79 36.28
N LEU A 184 -5.00 6.23 35.81
CA LEU A 184 -5.48 4.92 36.26
C LEU A 184 -4.44 3.85 35.86
N PRO A 185 -4.09 2.90 36.75
CA PRO A 185 -3.14 1.84 36.41
C PRO A 185 -3.68 0.99 35.26
N ARG A 186 -2.82 0.74 34.27
CA ARG A 186 -3.10 0.01 33.00
C ARG A 186 -3.75 -1.37 33.15
N ILE A 187 -3.87 -1.89 34.37
CA ILE A 187 -4.51 -3.17 34.69
C ILE A 187 -6.05 -3.06 34.66
N VAL A 188 -6.63 -1.89 34.95
CA VAL A 188 -8.10 -1.72 34.95
C VAL A 188 -8.69 -1.61 33.54
N LEU A 189 -7.89 -1.22 32.55
CA LEU A 189 -8.35 -1.01 31.16
C LEU A 189 -8.65 -2.32 30.41
N TRP A 190 -8.00 -3.43 30.77
CA TRP A 190 -8.26 -4.74 30.13
C TRP A 190 -9.49 -5.46 30.71
N GLY A 191 -10.02 -5.02 31.85
CA GLY A 191 -11.21 -5.63 32.47
C GLY A 191 -12.53 -5.22 31.83
N VAL A 192 -12.60 -4.05 31.17
CA VAL A 192 -13.86 -3.47 30.66
C VAL A 192 -14.16 -3.90 29.21
N THR A 193 -13.17 -4.34 28.44
CA THR A 193 -13.37 -4.77 27.04
C THR A 193 -13.97 -6.17 26.90
N LEU A 194 -13.75 -7.04 27.90
CA LEU A 194 -14.27 -8.41 27.89
C LEU A 194 -15.77 -8.49 28.21
N THR A 195 -16.33 -7.53 28.96
CA THR A 195 -17.77 -7.53 29.27
C THR A 195 -18.60 -7.01 28.10
N ILE A 196 -18.12 -6.00 27.38
CA ILE A 196 -18.81 -5.43 26.21
C ILE A 196 -18.82 -6.42 25.04
N SER A 197 -17.73 -7.18 24.85
CA SER A 197 -17.66 -8.22 23.79
C SER A 197 -18.61 -9.40 24.07
N GLY A 198 -18.78 -9.80 25.33
CA GLY A 198 -19.71 -10.86 25.72
C GLY A 198 -21.17 -10.49 25.49
N LEU A 199 -21.55 -9.23 25.77
CA LEU A 199 -22.92 -8.75 25.55
C LEU A 199 -23.27 -8.72 24.05
N ALA A 200 -22.34 -8.31 23.19
CA ALA A 200 -22.54 -8.27 21.74
C ALA A 200 -22.74 -9.68 21.15
N ILE A 201 -21.93 -10.65 21.57
CA ILE A 201 -22.07 -12.06 21.12
C ILE A 201 -23.37 -12.67 21.64
N TYR A 202 -23.76 -12.37 22.88
CA TYR A 202 -25.03 -12.84 23.44
C TYR A 202 -26.25 -12.26 22.69
N ILE A 203 -26.25 -10.95 22.42
CA ILE A 203 -27.33 -10.31 21.64
C ILE A 203 -27.38 -10.89 20.22
N TRP A 204 -26.23 -11.07 19.55
CA TRP A 204 -26.14 -11.65 18.21
C TRP A 204 -26.65 -13.09 18.14
N ASN A 205 -26.27 -13.92 19.11
CA ASN A 205 -26.72 -15.31 19.18
C ASN A 205 -28.20 -15.42 19.57
N HIS A 206 -28.72 -14.45 20.33
CA HIS A 206 -30.14 -14.38 20.67
C HIS A 206 -31.00 -13.87 19.50
N THR A 207 -30.50 -12.95 18.68
CA THR A 207 -31.25 -12.42 17.51
C THR A 207 -31.42 -13.44 16.39
N GLN A 208 -30.55 -14.45 16.31
CA GLN A 208 -30.66 -15.56 15.35
C GLN A 208 -31.75 -16.59 15.71
N ARG A 209 -32.36 -16.52 16.91
CA ARG A 209 -33.26 -17.57 17.41
C ARG A 209 -34.75 -17.17 17.50
N THR A 210 -35.11 -15.96 17.07
CA THR A 210 -36.49 -15.46 17.09
C THR A 210 -36.86 -14.85 15.74
N ASP A 211 -37.98 -15.32 15.17
CA ASP A 211 -38.53 -14.93 13.86
C ASP A 211 -38.73 -13.40 13.68
N PRO A 212 -38.66 -12.87 12.45
CA PRO A 212 -38.37 -11.46 12.17
C PRO A 212 -39.63 -10.57 12.13
N THR A 213 -40.45 -10.54 13.18
CA THR A 213 -41.64 -9.66 13.22
C THR A 213 -41.86 -8.86 14.51
N THR A 214 -40.86 -8.71 15.37
CA THR A 214 -40.95 -7.79 16.51
C THR A 214 -39.76 -6.84 16.55
N PHE A 215 -39.87 -5.73 15.79
CA PHE A 215 -39.03 -4.56 16.00
C PHE A 215 -39.39 -3.95 17.36
N ILE A 216 -38.62 -4.31 18.38
CA ILE A 216 -38.67 -3.60 19.67
C ILE A 216 -37.89 -2.30 19.47
N SER A 217 -38.60 -1.18 19.53
CA SER A 217 -38.04 0.16 19.46
C SER A 217 -36.98 0.34 20.54
N LEU A 218 -35.85 0.97 20.18
CA LEU A 218 -34.77 1.33 21.10
C LEU A 218 -35.27 2.13 22.33
N GLY A 219 -36.45 2.76 22.22
CA GLY A 219 -37.13 3.46 23.31
C GLY A 219 -37.63 2.55 24.44
N ASP A 220 -38.08 1.33 24.16
CA ASP A 220 -38.62 0.42 25.18
C ASP A 220 -37.51 -0.21 26.03
N PHE A 221 -36.34 -0.42 25.42
CA PHE A 221 -35.15 -0.95 26.11
C PHE A 221 -34.52 0.09 27.05
N LEU A 222 -34.54 1.37 26.67
CA LEU A 222 -34.04 2.46 27.51
C LEU A 222 -34.99 2.80 28.67
N ALA A 223 -36.30 2.59 28.51
CA ALA A 223 -37.28 2.76 29.58
C ALA A 223 -37.15 1.71 30.70
N GLN A 224 -36.59 0.54 30.42
CA GLN A 224 -36.41 -0.54 31.41
C GLN A 224 -35.10 -0.43 32.21
N LEU A 225 -34.11 0.30 31.68
CA LEU A 225 -32.84 0.56 32.37
C LEU A 225 -32.85 1.84 33.21
N TYR A 226 -33.80 2.75 33.00
CA TYR A 226 -33.98 3.98 33.79
C TYR A 226 -35.47 4.19 34.14
N GLY A 227 -35.99 3.44 35.12
CA GLY A 227 -37.42 3.50 35.43
C GLY A 227 -37.93 2.90 36.73
N LYS A 228 -37.28 3.18 37.88
CA LYS A 228 -37.86 3.53 39.21
C LYS A 228 -36.83 3.38 40.33
#